data_AF-A0A8J7EJG2-F1
#
_entry.id   AF-A0A8J7EJG2-F1
#
_cell.length_a   1.000
_cell.length_b   1.000
_cell.length_c   1.000
_cell.angle_alpha   90.00
_cell.angle_beta   90.00
_cell.angle_gamma   90.00
#
_symmetry.space_group_name_H-M   'P 1'
#
loop_
_entity.id
_entity.type
_entity.pdbx_description
1 polymer ?
#
loop_
_entity_poly.entity_id
_entity_poly.type
_entity_poly.pdbx_seq_one_letter_code
_entity_poly.pdbx_strand_id
1 'polypeptide(L)'
;MAKKAVNTRGNKHTAQVFSEDYINKDLKEELTLINNSHKRQNLSKFTIKKTSTNIMQILGWLHRFRNIDLEDLRLTTIISYSPLAASLSELLPEGYLVEGLKGSDLNQLPPDLLNKIAVKKMLLEEESKKTAEANKQLMQDFLSWLDLLPASQVCYVNAFRSVANYIYRKELEDSKYEPSIQVHTIRAINAIGSELEKIKNQSSESVPFHVKSIPWTDCIRTIEELRQRYEEKFTYQNSKREKSGTSRRKRTIYALARDLQNFLSLILMVVIAPDRSRTYYELELGRTLLYGKFEGRSFTPIERLKDAAQAAWYIHLEIEDYKTGKSYGNYWAPIPNQKFTDGKRLYDYIEEWLYWGRDSHGPVDHNFFFRGVSDRGPLNHADWWNRIVDIMDRETGVAVSPKEFRRIYVSFLKSQKATNAQLEAARIAQHHSKKMQDSVYEQREQMDKLTPIYEFNEEVIDAILESMSQQDETKSIEINDSNKQEVVTRFYEKMLDQTQVEYIINKTTAESLLSENEKSATGLPAELYLQTERESAETLSNSKILGNSQGDRGVKEKSKNQSVQNQKQR
;
A
#
# COMPACT_ATOMS: atom_id res chain seq x y z
N MET A 1 7.86 20.03 -38.57
CA MET A 1 6.98 20.38 -39.71
C MET A 1 5.56 20.53 -39.20
N ALA A 2 5.15 21.78 -38.97
CA ALA A 2 3.84 22.13 -38.41
C ALA A 2 2.82 22.33 -39.54
N LYS A 3 1.66 21.68 -39.46
CA LYS A 3 0.49 22.04 -40.28
C LYS A 3 -0.39 22.99 -39.47
N LYS A 4 -0.45 24.24 -39.95
CA LYS A 4 -1.45 25.25 -39.58
C LYS A 4 -2.83 24.76 -40.02
N ALA A 5 -3.78 24.72 -39.09
CA ALA A 5 -5.20 24.83 -39.40
C ALA A 5 -5.65 26.22 -38.94
N VAL A 6 -5.84 27.11 -39.91
CA VAL A 6 -6.53 28.37 -39.75
C VAL A 6 -8.02 28.04 -39.76
N ASN A 7 -8.75 28.35 -38.69
CA ASN A 7 -10.19 28.46 -38.75
C ASN A 7 -10.64 29.73 -38.05
N THR A 8 -10.95 30.73 -38.86
CA THR A 8 -11.59 31.98 -38.48
C THR A 8 -13.10 31.79 -38.41
N ARG A 9 -13.71 32.11 -37.26
CA ARG A 9 -15.04 32.76 -37.20
C ARG A 9 -15.21 33.42 -35.84
N GLY A 10 -15.66 34.67 -35.88
CA GLY A 10 -15.55 35.62 -34.79
C GLY A 10 -16.61 35.43 -33.71
N ASN A 11 -16.15 35.58 -32.48
CA ASN A 11 -16.93 36.18 -31.42
C ASN A 11 -15.95 37.07 -30.62
N LYS A 12 -16.15 38.40 -30.68
CA LYS A 12 -15.40 39.34 -29.85
C LYS A 12 -15.92 39.27 -28.41
N HIS A 13 -15.64 38.19 -27.71
CA HIS A 13 -15.54 38.26 -26.26
C HIS A 13 -14.17 38.85 -25.97
N THR A 14 -14.16 40.08 -25.45
CA THR A 14 -12.98 40.62 -24.76
C THR A 14 -12.62 39.59 -23.68
N ALA A 15 -11.58 38.80 -23.92
CA ALA A 15 -11.14 37.77 -22.98
C ALA A 15 -10.83 38.48 -21.65
N GLN A 16 -11.71 38.30 -20.67
CA GLN A 16 -11.43 38.76 -19.32
C GLN A 16 -10.18 38.01 -18.85
N VAL A 17 -9.16 38.77 -18.48
CA VAL A 17 -7.94 38.21 -17.91
C VAL A 17 -8.23 37.90 -16.46
N PHE A 18 -8.39 36.61 -16.16
CA PHE A 18 -8.57 36.12 -14.80
C PHE A 18 -7.22 35.92 -14.12
N SER A 19 -7.18 36.02 -12.78
CA SER A 19 -5.97 35.63 -12.03
C SER A 19 -5.75 34.12 -12.11
N GLU A 20 -4.52 33.67 -11.88
CA GLU A 20 -4.19 32.23 -11.88
C GLU A 20 -4.99 31.43 -10.83
N ASP A 21 -5.48 32.11 -9.79
CA ASP A 21 -6.28 31.54 -8.70
C ASP A 21 -7.78 31.83 -8.81
N TYR A 22 -8.26 32.25 -9.98
CA TYR A 22 -9.67 32.55 -10.16
C TYR A 22 -10.55 31.30 -10.01
N ILE A 23 -11.56 31.40 -9.14
CA ILE A 23 -12.61 30.40 -8.95
C ILE A 23 -13.93 31.17 -8.98
N ASN A 24 -14.80 30.84 -9.94
CA ASN A 24 -16.11 31.47 -10.01
C ASN A 24 -16.94 31.18 -8.75
N LYS A 25 -17.91 32.06 -8.48
CA LYS A 25 -18.66 32.06 -7.22
C LYS A 25 -19.39 30.74 -6.98
N ASP A 26 -20.07 30.21 -7.98
CA ASP A 26 -20.88 29.00 -7.86
C ASP A 26 -20.00 27.77 -7.58
N LEU A 27 -18.89 27.62 -8.30
CA LEU A 27 -17.92 26.54 -8.06
C LEU A 27 -17.33 26.61 -6.65
N LYS A 28 -17.06 27.81 -6.14
CA LYS A 28 -16.58 28.00 -4.77
C LYS A 28 -17.62 27.54 -3.73
N GLU A 29 -18.90 27.80 -3.98
CA GLU A 29 -20.00 27.32 -3.14
C GLU A 29 -20.12 25.79 -3.20
N GLU A 30 -20.07 25.19 -4.39
CA GLU A 30 -20.09 23.74 -4.58
C GLU A 30 -18.91 23.03 -3.89
N LEU A 31 -17.69 23.57 -4.02
CA LEU A 31 -16.49 23.07 -3.34
C LEU A 31 -16.58 23.18 -1.81
N THR A 32 -17.29 24.20 -1.32
CA THR A 32 -17.55 24.34 0.12
C THR A 32 -18.52 23.26 0.60
N LEU A 33 -19.58 23.00 -0.16
CA LEU A 33 -20.59 22.00 0.17
C LEU A 33 -20.03 20.57 0.15
N ILE A 34 -19.23 20.20 -0.85
CA ILE A 34 -18.57 18.88 -0.91
C ILE A 34 -17.60 18.70 0.26
N ASN A 35 -16.82 19.74 0.62
CA ASN A 35 -15.90 19.69 1.76
C ASN A 35 -16.65 19.55 3.09
N ASN A 36 -17.79 20.20 3.25
CA ASN A 36 -18.64 20.06 4.43
C ASN A 36 -19.30 18.66 4.51
N SER A 37 -19.65 18.06 3.37
CA SER A 37 -20.09 16.66 3.31
C SER A 37 -18.97 15.72 3.77
N HIS A 38 -17.75 15.89 3.26
CA HIS A 38 -16.58 15.10 3.70
C HIS A 38 -16.28 15.24 5.20
N LYS A 39 -16.45 16.44 5.78
CA LYS A 39 -16.31 16.64 7.24
C LYS A 39 -17.36 15.85 8.02
N ARG A 40 -18.62 15.84 7.56
CA ARG A 40 -19.71 15.05 8.18
C ARG A 40 -19.44 13.54 8.12
N GLN A 41 -18.71 13.08 7.10
CA GLN A 41 -18.23 11.70 6.98
C GLN A 41 -16.96 11.41 7.80
N ASN A 42 -16.51 12.34 8.65
CA ASN A 42 -15.29 12.23 9.46
C ASN A 42 -14.01 11.97 8.63
N LEU A 43 -13.94 12.46 7.39
CA LEU A 43 -12.72 12.39 6.60
C LEU A 43 -11.65 13.33 7.16
N SER A 44 -10.38 12.89 7.11
CA SER A 44 -9.27 13.69 7.62
C SER A 44 -9.10 15.00 6.82
N LYS A 45 -8.64 16.06 7.48
CA LYS A 45 -8.35 17.37 6.83
C LYS A 45 -7.42 17.21 5.62
N PHE A 46 -6.43 16.31 5.72
CA PHE A 46 -5.50 15.99 4.63
C PHE A 46 -6.23 15.36 3.44
N THR A 47 -7.10 14.37 3.68
CA THR A 47 -7.90 13.71 2.63
C THR A 47 -8.78 14.74 1.91
N ILE A 48 -9.45 15.61 2.66
CA ILE A 48 -10.30 16.67 2.10
C ILE A 48 -9.47 17.59 1.20
N LYS A 49 -8.35 18.11 1.70
CA LYS A 49 -7.44 18.98 0.92
C LYS A 49 -6.94 18.29 -0.35
N LYS A 50 -6.55 17.01 -0.25
CA LYS A 50 -6.07 16.22 -1.40
C LYS A 50 -7.18 16.03 -2.43
N THR A 51 -8.39 15.67 -2.02
CA THR A 51 -9.54 15.53 -2.92
C THR A 51 -9.87 16.86 -3.60
N SER A 52 -9.93 17.98 -2.86
CA SER A 52 -10.13 19.31 -3.46
C SER A 52 -9.05 19.65 -4.48
N THR A 53 -7.79 19.34 -4.18
CA THR A 53 -6.66 19.58 -5.10
C THR A 53 -6.83 18.77 -6.39
N ASN A 54 -7.22 17.49 -6.29
CA ASN A 54 -7.48 16.64 -7.45
C ASN A 54 -8.67 17.14 -8.29
N ILE A 55 -9.75 17.60 -7.65
CA ILE A 55 -10.90 18.22 -8.33
C ILE A 55 -10.46 19.46 -9.11
N MET A 56 -9.68 20.34 -8.50
CA MET A 56 -9.15 21.54 -9.16
C MET A 56 -8.24 21.20 -10.34
N GLN A 57 -7.45 20.13 -10.26
CA GLN A 57 -6.64 19.67 -11.38
C GLN A 57 -7.49 19.18 -12.56
N ILE A 58 -8.58 18.46 -12.29
CA ILE A 58 -9.52 18.02 -13.33
C ILE A 58 -10.18 19.24 -14.00
N LEU A 59 -10.64 20.22 -13.21
CA LEU A 59 -11.24 21.46 -13.75
C LEU A 59 -10.23 22.29 -14.55
N GLY A 60 -8.99 22.40 -14.07
CA GLY A 60 -7.92 23.06 -14.82
C GLY A 60 -7.58 22.36 -16.13
N TRP A 61 -7.70 21.03 -16.18
CA TRP A 61 -7.59 20.28 -17.44
C TRP A 61 -8.75 20.56 -18.39
N LEU A 62 -10.00 20.56 -17.89
CA LEU A 62 -11.17 20.91 -18.67
C LEU A 62 -11.05 22.31 -19.30
N HIS A 63 -10.60 23.29 -18.52
CA HIS A 63 -10.36 24.63 -19.04
C HIS A 63 -9.29 24.64 -20.15
N ARG A 64 -8.10 24.11 -19.85
CA ARG A 64 -6.94 24.20 -20.76
C ARG A 64 -7.05 23.35 -22.02
N PHE A 65 -7.71 22.19 -21.95
CA PHE A 65 -7.69 21.20 -23.02
C PHE A 65 -9.06 20.91 -23.62
N ARG A 66 -10.15 21.31 -22.96
CA ARG A 66 -11.52 21.24 -23.51
C ARG A 66 -12.12 22.61 -23.81
N ASN A 67 -11.37 23.69 -23.61
CA ASN A 67 -11.79 25.07 -23.85
C ASN A 67 -13.10 25.44 -23.14
N ILE A 68 -13.28 24.97 -21.89
CA ILE A 68 -14.38 25.40 -21.03
C ILE A 68 -13.94 26.69 -20.32
N ASP A 69 -14.72 27.76 -20.44
CA ASP A 69 -14.38 29.04 -19.82
C ASP A 69 -14.38 28.94 -18.29
N LEU A 70 -13.49 29.71 -17.63
CA LEU A 70 -13.36 29.68 -16.17
C LEU A 70 -14.67 30.03 -15.44
N GLU A 71 -15.51 30.87 -16.06
CA GLU A 71 -16.83 31.24 -15.56
C GLU A 71 -17.85 30.11 -15.65
N ASP A 72 -17.65 29.15 -16.55
CA ASP A 72 -18.56 28.03 -16.79
C ASP A 72 -18.16 26.75 -16.03
N LEU A 73 -16.96 26.73 -15.44
CA LEU A 73 -16.50 25.60 -14.64
C LEU A 73 -17.43 25.36 -13.44
N ARG A 74 -18.02 24.17 -13.39
CA ARG A 74 -18.87 23.69 -12.29
C ARG A 74 -18.52 22.24 -11.97
N LEU A 75 -18.92 21.71 -10.82
CA LEU A 75 -18.77 20.27 -10.55
C LEU A 75 -19.55 19.41 -11.57
N THR A 76 -20.64 19.94 -12.14
CA THR A 76 -21.39 19.31 -13.23
C THR A 76 -20.61 19.22 -14.55
N THR A 77 -19.57 20.04 -14.74
CA THR A 77 -18.66 19.91 -15.91
C THR A 77 -17.73 18.70 -15.80
N ILE A 78 -17.50 18.21 -14.58
CA ILE A 78 -16.72 16.98 -14.33
C ILE A 78 -17.62 15.75 -14.45
N ILE A 79 -18.80 15.81 -13.82
CA ILE A 79 -19.81 14.75 -13.83
C ILE A 79 -21.16 15.36 -14.23
N SER A 80 -21.60 15.06 -15.45
CA SER A 80 -22.93 15.45 -15.89
C SER A 80 -23.99 14.68 -15.10
N TYR A 81 -24.99 15.41 -14.60
CA TYR A 81 -26.14 14.86 -13.90
C TYR A 81 -27.16 14.31 -14.91
N SER A 82 -27.70 13.14 -14.62
CA SER A 82 -28.86 12.58 -15.30
C SER A 82 -29.76 11.93 -14.25
N PRO A 83 -31.04 12.34 -14.15
CA PRO A 83 -31.96 11.76 -13.18
C PRO A 83 -32.13 10.25 -13.42
N LEU A 84 -32.24 9.48 -12.33
CA LEU A 84 -32.38 8.01 -12.38
C LEU A 84 -33.83 7.56 -12.42
N ALA A 85 -34.70 8.36 -11.83
CA ALA A 85 -36.13 8.18 -11.85
C ALA A 85 -36.77 9.56 -11.94
N ALA A 86 -37.76 9.70 -12.82
CA ALA A 86 -38.68 10.80 -12.69
C ALA A 86 -39.54 10.54 -11.44
N SER A 87 -39.78 11.60 -10.68
CA SER A 87 -40.74 11.49 -9.59
C SER A 87 -42.10 11.08 -10.19
N LEU A 88 -42.91 10.34 -9.44
CA LEU A 88 -44.27 9.99 -9.91
C LEU A 88 -45.08 11.26 -10.23
N SER A 89 -44.83 12.38 -9.54
CA SER A 89 -45.46 13.67 -9.84
C SER A 89 -44.98 14.29 -11.15
N GLU A 90 -43.79 14.00 -11.63
CA GLU A 90 -43.30 14.41 -12.96
C GLU A 90 -43.79 13.48 -14.08
N LEU A 91 -44.24 12.28 -13.74
CA LEU A 91 -44.72 11.26 -14.68
C LEU A 91 -46.23 11.32 -14.91
N LEU A 92 -46.99 11.93 -13.99
CA LEU A 92 -48.44 12.02 -14.05
C LEU A 92 -48.90 13.32 -14.73
N PRO A 93 -49.98 13.31 -15.54
CA PRO A 93 -50.57 14.52 -16.11
C PRO A 93 -51.03 15.51 -15.02
N GLU A 94 -51.01 16.80 -15.34
CA GLU A 94 -51.59 17.85 -14.48
C GLU A 94 -53.03 17.49 -14.11
N GLY A 95 -53.31 17.39 -12.80
CA GLY A 95 -54.63 17.02 -12.26
C GLY A 95 -54.67 15.68 -11.51
N TYR A 96 -53.64 14.84 -11.61
CA TYR A 96 -53.51 13.66 -10.75
C TYR A 96 -52.84 14.02 -9.42
N LEU A 97 -53.61 14.01 -8.32
CA LEU A 97 -53.07 14.21 -6.97
C LEU A 97 -52.21 13.00 -6.58
N VAL A 98 -50.93 13.25 -6.35
CA VAL A 98 -49.94 12.24 -5.92
C VAL A 98 -50.01 11.99 -4.40
N GLU A 99 -50.75 12.83 -3.67
CA GLU A 99 -50.96 12.68 -2.23
C GLU A 99 -51.79 11.42 -1.94
N GLY A 100 -51.09 10.33 -1.58
CA GLY A 100 -51.70 9.10 -1.05
C GLY A 100 -51.40 7.83 -1.84
N LEU A 101 -50.87 7.91 -3.06
CA LEU A 101 -50.52 6.71 -3.86
C LEU A 101 -49.31 6.00 -3.25
N LYS A 102 -49.56 4.92 -2.48
CA LYS A 102 -48.51 3.99 -2.05
C LYS A 102 -48.19 3.04 -3.21
N GLY A 103 -47.00 2.41 -3.21
CA GLY A 103 -46.53 1.56 -4.31
C GLY A 103 -47.48 0.41 -4.70
N SER A 104 -48.41 0.02 -3.81
CA SER A 104 -49.48 -0.95 -4.06
C SER A 104 -50.61 -0.45 -4.97
N ASP A 105 -50.77 0.87 -5.14
CA ASP A 105 -51.85 1.48 -5.92
C ASP A 105 -51.44 1.77 -7.38
N LEU A 106 -50.18 1.55 -7.75
CA LEU A 106 -49.71 1.66 -9.13
C LEU A 106 -50.50 0.73 -10.07
N ASN A 107 -50.90 -0.45 -9.60
CA ASN A 107 -51.68 -1.40 -10.38
C ASN A 107 -53.15 -0.98 -10.61
N GLN A 108 -53.61 0.09 -9.94
CA GLN A 108 -54.95 0.66 -10.13
C GLN A 108 -54.95 1.78 -11.18
N LEU A 109 -53.78 2.19 -11.68
CA LEU A 109 -53.70 3.19 -12.74
C LEU A 109 -54.18 2.60 -14.07
N PRO A 110 -54.83 3.41 -14.93
CA PRO A 110 -55.21 2.98 -16.26
C PRO A 110 -54.01 2.40 -17.03
N PRO A 111 -54.18 1.29 -17.79
CA PRO A 111 -53.08 0.66 -18.54
C PRO A 111 -52.30 1.62 -19.44
N ASP A 112 -52.98 2.59 -20.08
CA ASP A 112 -52.34 3.60 -20.92
C ASP A 112 -51.39 4.52 -20.14
N LEU A 113 -51.72 4.83 -18.89
CA LEU A 113 -50.90 5.65 -18.01
C LEU A 113 -49.69 4.85 -17.49
N LEU A 114 -49.90 3.58 -17.16
CA LEU A 114 -48.81 2.65 -16.83
C LEU A 114 -47.81 2.50 -17.99
N ASN A 115 -48.31 2.37 -19.22
CA ASN A 115 -47.47 2.33 -20.42
C ASN A 115 -46.67 3.63 -20.60
N LYS A 116 -47.29 4.80 -20.43
CA LYS A 116 -46.59 6.10 -20.48
C LYS A 116 -45.51 6.22 -19.41
N ILE A 117 -45.80 5.80 -18.18
CA ILE A 117 -44.85 5.76 -17.06
C ILE A 117 -43.68 4.83 -17.41
N ALA A 118 -43.96 3.63 -17.93
CA ALA A 118 -42.93 2.66 -18.29
C ALA A 118 -42.01 3.18 -19.40
N VAL A 119 -42.59 3.75 -20.47
CA VAL A 119 -41.83 4.35 -21.58
C VAL A 119 -40.95 5.49 -21.07
N LYS A 120 -41.47 6.40 -20.23
CA LYS A 120 -40.67 7.51 -19.70
C LYS A 120 -39.56 7.03 -18.77
N LYS A 121 -39.79 5.98 -17.97
CA LYS A 121 -38.72 5.33 -17.19
C LYS A 121 -37.64 4.73 -18.09
N MET A 122 -38.01 4.04 -19.16
CA MET A 122 -37.04 3.49 -20.12
C MET A 122 -36.21 4.59 -20.79
N LEU A 123 -36.83 5.70 -21.18
CA LEU A 123 -36.12 6.84 -21.78
C LEU A 123 -35.12 7.48 -20.81
N LEU A 124 -35.50 7.65 -19.54
CA LEU A 124 -34.61 8.18 -18.50
C LEU A 124 -33.47 7.23 -18.18
N GLU A 125 -33.74 5.91 -18.18
CA GLU A 125 -32.69 4.91 -17.99
C GLU A 125 -31.69 4.94 -19.15
N GLU A 126 -32.16 5.06 -20.38
CA GLU A 126 -31.31 5.17 -21.57
C GLU A 126 -30.48 6.46 -21.57
N GLU A 127 -31.09 7.59 -21.20
CA GLU A 127 -30.39 8.86 -21.03
C GLU A 127 -29.33 8.79 -19.92
N SER A 128 -29.64 8.11 -18.81
CA SER A 128 -28.71 7.87 -17.71
C SER A 128 -27.53 7.00 -18.14
N LYS A 129 -27.77 5.95 -18.94
CA LYS A 129 -26.71 5.12 -19.54
C LYS A 129 -25.82 5.92 -20.48
N LYS A 130 -26.42 6.72 -21.37
CA LYS A 130 -25.69 7.58 -22.30
C LYS A 130 -24.83 8.61 -21.56
N THR A 131 -25.39 9.23 -20.53
CA THR A 131 -24.67 10.19 -19.69
C THR A 131 -23.52 9.52 -18.92
N ALA A 132 -23.76 8.32 -18.40
CA ALA A 132 -22.73 7.54 -17.72
C ALA A 132 -21.57 7.17 -18.66
N GLU A 133 -21.85 6.78 -19.91
CA GLU A 133 -20.80 6.49 -20.89
C GLU A 133 -20.03 7.76 -21.30
N ALA A 134 -20.70 8.91 -21.44
CA ALA A 134 -20.03 10.19 -21.68
C ALA A 134 -19.11 10.60 -20.52
N ASN A 135 -19.59 10.48 -19.27
CA ASN A 135 -18.79 10.75 -18.07
C ASN A 135 -17.59 9.79 -17.96
N LYS A 136 -17.80 8.51 -18.29
CA LYS A 136 -16.75 7.48 -18.32
C LYS A 136 -15.68 7.82 -19.35
N GLN A 137 -16.07 8.20 -20.57
CA GLN A 137 -15.14 8.62 -21.61
C GLN A 137 -14.33 9.85 -21.19
N LEU A 138 -14.97 10.87 -20.61
CA LEU A 138 -14.29 12.07 -20.09
C LEU A 138 -13.24 11.71 -19.04
N MET A 139 -13.59 10.81 -18.11
CA MET A 139 -12.66 10.32 -17.10
C MET A 139 -11.49 9.55 -17.73
N GLN A 140 -11.76 8.65 -18.69
CA GLN A 140 -10.70 7.91 -19.39
C GLN A 140 -9.76 8.85 -20.17
N ASP A 141 -10.31 9.86 -20.83
CA ASP A 141 -9.53 10.87 -21.54
C ASP A 141 -8.62 11.63 -20.56
N PHE A 142 -9.14 12.06 -19.41
CA PHE A 142 -8.33 12.71 -18.37
C PHE A 142 -7.24 11.80 -17.81
N LEU A 143 -7.57 10.54 -17.49
CA LEU A 143 -6.61 9.58 -16.95
C LEU A 143 -5.51 9.23 -17.97
N SER A 144 -5.85 9.14 -19.26
CA SER A 144 -4.88 8.95 -20.33
C SER A 144 -3.97 10.17 -20.52
N TRP A 145 -4.52 11.38 -20.39
CA TRP A 145 -3.77 12.62 -20.48
C TRP A 145 -2.75 12.78 -19.35
N LEU A 146 -3.10 12.35 -18.13
CA LEU A 146 -2.20 12.41 -16.98
C LEU A 146 -0.93 11.57 -17.16
N ASP A 147 -1.00 10.48 -17.93
CA ASP A 147 0.10 9.52 -18.15
C ASP A 147 0.78 9.06 -16.84
N LEU A 148 -0.03 8.87 -15.78
CA LEU A 148 0.45 8.44 -14.47
C LEU A 148 0.30 6.92 -14.29
N LEU A 149 1.09 6.36 -13.38
CA LEU A 149 0.93 4.96 -12.94
C LEU A 149 -0.49 4.70 -12.40
N PRO A 150 -1.06 3.48 -12.60
CA PRO A 150 -2.40 3.12 -12.14
C PRO A 150 -2.67 3.45 -10.66
N ALA A 151 -1.66 3.26 -9.79
CA ALA A 151 -1.77 3.58 -8.37
C ALA A 151 -2.06 5.07 -8.09
N SER A 152 -1.50 5.97 -8.90
CA SER A 152 -1.72 7.41 -8.80
C SER A 152 -3.07 7.80 -9.40
N GLN A 153 -3.47 7.15 -10.50
CA GLN A 153 -4.76 7.36 -11.16
C GLN A 153 -5.95 7.08 -10.23
N VAL A 154 -5.86 6.09 -9.34
CA VAL A 154 -6.90 5.79 -8.33
C VAL A 154 -7.24 7.01 -7.46
N CYS A 155 -6.28 7.91 -7.18
CA CYS A 155 -6.56 9.13 -6.42
C CYS A 155 -7.49 10.10 -7.17
N TYR A 156 -7.43 10.11 -8.51
CA TYR A 156 -8.30 10.93 -9.35
C TYR A 156 -9.67 10.28 -9.54
N VAL A 157 -9.73 8.94 -9.69
CA VAL A 157 -11.00 8.20 -9.69
C VAL A 157 -11.79 8.46 -8.39
N ASN A 158 -11.11 8.52 -7.25
CA ASN A 158 -11.75 8.90 -5.99
C ASN A 158 -12.26 10.35 -5.99
N ALA A 159 -11.61 11.27 -6.71
CA ALA A 159 -12.11 12.64 -6.87
C ALA A 159 -13.37 12.67 -7.76
N PHE A 160 -13.39 11.94 -8.89
CA PHE A 160 -14.60 11.75 -9.70
C PHE A 160 -15.74 11.15 -8.88
N ARG A 161 -15.45 10.12 -8.06
CA ARG A 161 -16.43 9.51 -7.15
C ARG A 161 -16.96 10.51 -6.13
N SER A 162 -16.11 11.32 -5.50
CA SER A 162 -16.55 12.37 -4.57
C SER A 162 -17.48 13.37 -5.25
N VAL A 163 -17.16 13.80 -6.47
CA VAL A 163 -18.01 14.71 -7.26
C VAL A 163 -19.34 14.04 -7.60
N ALA A 164 -19.32 12.80 -8.09
CA ALA A 164 -20.54 12.06 -8.41
C ALA A 164 -21.44 11.89 -7.17
N ASN A 165 -20.87 11.51 -6.02
CA ASN A 165 -21.64 11.39 -4.77
C ASN A 165 -22.28 12.73 -4.35
N TYR A 166 -21.62 13.85 -4.60
CA TYR A 166 -22.19 15.17 -4.34
C TYR A 166 -23.30 15.52 -5.32
N ILE A 167 -23.09 15.31 -6.62
CA ILE A 167 -24.06 15.61 -7.68
C ILE A 167 -25.34 14.78 -7.49
N TYR A 168 -25.20 13.49 -7.19
CA TYR A 168 -26.31 12.56 -6.97
C TYR A 168 -26.79 12.48 -5.51
N ARG A 169 -26.37 13.39 -4.63
CA ARG A 169 -26.64 13.28 -3.18
C ARG A 169 -28.12 13.13 -2.83
N LYS A 170 -29.02 13.78 -3.57
CA LYS A 170 -30.47 13.72 -3.32
C LYS A 170 -31.02 12.32 -3.61
N GLU A 171 -30.53 11.70 -4.68
CA GLU A 171 -30.90 10.34 -5.08
C GLU A 171 -30.28 9.29 -4.16
N LEU A 172 -29.07 9.54 -3.65
CA LEU A 172 -28.40 8.62 -2.72
C LEU A 172 -28.96 8.70 -1.29
N GLU A 173 -29.57 9.84 -0.89
CA GLU A 173 -30.23 10.03 0.40
C GLU A 173 -31.68 9.48 0.40
N ASP A 174 -32.31 9.31 -0.76
CA ASP A 174 -33.63 8.67 -0.87
C ASP A 174 -33.49 7.15 -0.66
N SER A 175 -34.03 6.65 0.45
CA SER A 175 -33.93 5.26 0.91
C SER A 175 -34.51 4.22 -0.05
N LYS A 176 -35.18 4.66 -1.12
CA LYS A 176 -35.70 3.80 -2.19
C LYS A 176 -34.62 3.27 -3.13
N TYR A 177 -33.43 3.84 -3.13
CA TYR A 177 -32.34 3.47 -4.02
C TYR A 177 -31.19 2.85 -3.23
N GLU A 178 -30.71 1.68 -3.65
CA GLU A 178 -29.40 1.21 -3.18
C GLU A 178 -28.30 2.03 -3.89
N PRO A 179 -27.55 2.90 -3.18
CA PRO A 179 -26.72 3.95 -3.76
C PRO A 179 -25.65 3.48 -4.77
N SER A 180 -25.13 2.27 -4.58
CA SER A 180 -24.03 1.70 -5.38
C SER A 180 -24.49 0.90 -6.60
N ILE A 181 -25.76 0.49 -6.65
CA ILE A 181 -26.27 -0.45 -7.67
C ILE A 181 -27.08 0.26 -8.76
N GLN A 182 -27.65 1.44 -8.47
CA GLN A 182 -28.63 2.06 -9.37
C GLN A 182 -28.11 3.27 -10.16
N VAL A 183 -27.08 3.99 -9.68
CA VAL A 183 -26.52 5.13 -10.43
C VAL A 183 -25.50 4.66 -11.47
N HIS A 184 -25.88 4.70 -12.75
CA HIS A 184 -25.04 4.26 -13.88
C HIS A 184 -23.66 4.94 -13.89
N THR A 185 -23.59 6.24 -13.63
CA THR A 185 -22.33 7.00 -13.55
C THR A 185 -21.42 6.48 -12.42
N ILE A 186 -21.95 6.26 -11.21
CA ILE A 186 -21.16 5.78 -10.07
C ILE A 186 -20.66 4.35 -10.34
N ARG A 187 -21.47 3.50 -10.98
CA ARG A 187 -21.05 2.16 -11.41
C ARG A 187 -19.89 2.21 -12.40
N ALA A 188 -19.96 3.08 -13.40
CA ALA A 188 -18.87 3.26 -14.36
C ALA A 188 -17.56 3.71 -13.68
N ILE A 189 -17.64 4.67 -12.76
CA ILE A 189 -16.50 5.13 -11.95
C ILE A 189 -15.92 3.98 -11.11
N ASN A 190 -16.77 3.18 -10.47
CA ASN A 190 -16.35 2.04 -9.67
C ASN A 190 -15.70 0.93 -10.50
N ALA A 191 -16.21 0.68 -11.72
CA ALA A 191 -15.63 -0.30 -12.64
C ALA A 191 -14.20 0.08 -13.03
N ILE A 192 -13.98 1.34 -13.43
CA ILE A 192 -12.64 1.86 -13.75
C ILE A 192 -11.73 1.81 -12.52
N GLY A 193 -12.21 2.23 -11.35
CA GLY A 193 -11.44 2.13 -10.11
C GLY A 193 -11.01 0.70 -9.79
N SER A 194 -11.91 -0.27 -9.96
CA SER A 194 -11.62 -1.69 -9.73
C SER A 194 -10.62 -2.25 -10.74
N GLU A 195 -10.70 -1.84 -12.01
CA GLU A 195 -9.74 -2.22 -13.04
C GLU A 195 -8.35 -1.68 -12.72
N LEU A 196 -8.24 -0.40 -12.38
CA LEU A 196 -6.96 0.20 -11.97
C LEU A 196 -6.39 -0.45 -10.71
N GLU A 197 -7.23 -0.83 -9.74
CA GLU A 197 -6.79 -1.58 -8.57
C GLU A 197 -6.29 -2.98 -8.92
N LYS A 198 -6.94 -3.68 -9.85
CA LYS A 198 -6.46 -4.97 -10.38
C LYS A 198 -5.09 -4.82 -11.03
N ILE A 199 -4.93 -3.83 -11.93
CA ILE A 199 -3.65 -3.56 -12.60
C ILE A 199 -2.58 -3.19 -11.57
N LYS A 200 -2.90 -2.32 -10.60
CA LYS A 200 -2.00 -1.95 -9.49
C LYS A 200 -1.55 -3.16 -8.68
N ASN A 201 -2.45 -4.10 -8.40
CA ASN A 201 -2.12 -5.30 -7.63
C ASN A 201 -1.32 -6.33 -8.45
N GLN A 202 -1.41 -6.26 -9.78
CA GLN A 202 -0.63 -7.10 -10.70
C GLN A 202 0.74 -6.49 -11.04
N SER A 203 0.87 -5.16 -11.00
CA SER A 203 2.14 -4.49 -11.26
C SER A 203 3.15 -4.84 -10.17
N SER A 204 4.33 -5.30 -10.58
CA SER A 204 5.47 -5.47 -9.68
C SER A 204 5.86 -4.13 -9.04
N GLU A 205 6.50 -4.17 -7.87
CA GLU A 205 7.04 -2.95 -7.28
C GLU A 205 7.96 -2.24 -8.29
N SER A 206 7.79 -0.91 -8.44
CA SER A 206 8.55 -0.12 -9.43
C SER A 206 10.07 -0.21 -9.25
N VAL A 207 10.51 -0.52 -8.03
CA VAL A 207 11.90 -0.79 -7.68
C VAL A 207 11.91 -2.05 -6.81
N PRO A 208 12.58 -3.14 -7.24
CA PRO A 208 12.69 -4.37 -6.48
C PRO A 208 13.29 -4.12 -5.08
N PHE A 209 12.88 -4.92 -4.10
CA PHE A 209 13.33 -4.77 -2.72
C PHE A 209 14.85 -4.80 -2.58
N HIS A 210 15.53 -5.78 -3.18
CA HIS A 210 16.99 -5.94 -3.11
C HIS A 210 17.81 -4.75 -3.65
N VAL A 211 17.20 -3.87 -4.48
CA VAL A 211 17.88 -2.67 -5.01
C VAL A 211 17.84 -1.51 -4.01
N LYS A 212 16.86 -1.50 -3.10
CA LYS A 212 16.59 -0.41 -2.14
C LYS A 212 16.71 -0.87 -0.69
N SER A 213 17.35 -2.01 -0.47
CA SER A 213 17.54 -2.61 0.84
C SER A 213 18.96 -3.11 0.99
N ILE A 214 19.39 -3.25 2.24
CA ILE A 214 20.68 -3.83 2.62
C ILE A 214 20.43 -4.82 3.77
N PRO A 215 21.37 -5.72 4.08
CA PRO A 215 21.29 -6.56 5.26
C PRO A 215 21.15 -5.72 6.54
N TRP A 216 20.39 -6.23 7.53
CA TRP A 216 20.22 -5.52 8.81
C TRP A 216 21.55 -5.30 9.55
N THR A 217 22.50 -6.23 9.40
CA THR A 217 23.87 -6.11 9.91
C THR A 217 24.60 -4.90 9.34
N ASP A 218 24.30 -4.54 8.08
CA ASP A 218 24.91 -3.40 7.41
C ASP A 218 24.31 -2.08 7.91
N CYS A 219 23.02 -2.06 8.28
CA CYS A 219 22.43 -0.94 9.02
C CYS A 219 23.15 -0.69 10.35
N ILE A 220 23.48 -1.76 11.09
CA ILE A 220 24.22 -1.68 12.36
C ILE A 220 25.66 -1.19 12.12
N ARG A 221 26.33 -1.68 11.08
CA ARG A 221 27.67 -1.20 10.70
C ARG A 221 27.67 0.29 10.37
N THR A 222 26.68 0.74 9.59
CA THR A 222 26.49 2.15 9.22
C THR A 222 26.41 3.06 10.44
N ILE A 223 25.73 2.63 11.50
CA ILE A 223 25.63 3.37 12.76
C ILE A 223 27.00 3.55 13.41
N GLU A 224 27.81 2.50 13.45
CA GLU A 224 29.15 2.57 14.02
C GLU A 224 30.06 3.49 13.19
N GLU A 225 29.95 3.47 11.87
CA GLU A 225 30.67 4.39 10.98
C GLU A 225 30.26 5.86 11.23
N LEU A 226 28.96 6.14 11.39
CA LEU A 226 28.48 7.48 11.75
C LEU A 226 29.01 7.93 13.12
N ARG A 227 29.03 7.02 14.11
CA ARG A 227 29.55 7.28 15.45
C ARG A 227 31.04 7.60 15.43
N GLN A 228 31.83 6.78 14.73
CA GLN A 228 33.28 7.00 14.58
C GLN A 228 33.55 8.34 13.90
N ARG A 229 32.79 8.68 12.86
CA ARG A 229 32.90 9.99 12.21
C ARG A 229 32.57 11.13 13.18
N TYR A 230 31.56 10.99 14.04
CA TYR A 230 31.30 12.00 15.07
C TYR A 230 32.47 12.14 16.06
N GLU A 231 33.11 11.03 16.43
CA GLU A 231 34.24 11.04 17.35
C GLU A 231 35.55 11.57 16.74
N GLU A 232 35.70 11.52 15.42
CA GLU A 232 36.79 12.17 14.71
C GLU A 232 36.72 13.70 14.87
N LYS A 233 37.51 14.26 15.79
CA LYS A 233 37.55 15.72 16.05
C LYS A 233 38.42 16.50 15.07
N PHE A 234 39.14 15.83 14.18
CA PHE A 234 40.05 16.43 13.21
C PHE A 234 39.75 15.91 11.81
N THR A 235 40.04 16.75 10.81
CA THR A 235 40.03 16.38 9.38
C THR A 235 41.42 16.57 8.82
N TYR A 236 41.76 15.73 7.85
CA TYR A 236 43.03 15.79 7.13
C TYR A 236 42.75 16.20 5.69
N GLN A 237 43.44 17.22 5.20
CA GLN A 237 43.30 17.74 3.84
C GLN A 237 44.66 17.84 3.19
N ASN A 238 44.74 17.53 1.89
CA ASN A 238 45.98 17.71 1.14
C ASN A 238 46.38 19.18 1.15
N SER A 239 47.61 19.45 1.58
CA SER A 239 48.17 20.80 1.69
C SER A 239 49.54 20.84 1.05
N LYS A 240 49.69 21.69 0.03
CA LYS A 240 50.99 21.98 -0.59
C LYS A 240 51.92 22.81 0.33
N ARG A 241 51.40 23.32 1.45
CA ARG A 241 52.14 24.18 2.39
C ARG A 241 52.76 23.41 3.57
N GLU A 242 52.24 22.22 3.87
CA GLU A 242 52.73 21.38 4.95
C GLU A 242 53.80 20.41 4.42
N LYS A 243 54.89 20.22 5.17
CA LYS A 243 55.95 19.27 4.78
C LYS A 243 55.45 17.82 4.63
N SER A 244 54.40 17.45 5.36
CA SER A 244 53.74 16.15 5.30
C SER A 244 52.79 15.99 4.10
N GLY A 245 52.59 17.04 3.28
CA GLY A 245 51.60 17.05 2.21
C GLY A 245 50.14 17.09 2.70
N THR A 246 49.90 17.10 4.01
CA THR A 246 48.56 17.04 4.63
C THR A 246 48.46 18.02 5.81
N SER A 247 47.41 18.85 5.84
CA SER A 247 47.09 19.70 7.00
C SER A 247 46.03 19.07 7.86
N ARG A 248 46.29 19.02 9.17
CA ARG A 248 45.34 18.62 10.20
C ARG A 248 44.53 19.84 10.66
N ARG A 249 43.21 19.79 10.52
CA ARG A 249 42.30 20.87 10.95
C ARG A 249 41.30 20.36 11.97
N LYS A 250 41.11 21.10 13.06
CA LYS A 250 40.04 20.83 14.03
C LYS A 250 38.69 21.01 13.32
N ARG A 251 37.77 20.07 13.52
CA ARG A 251 36.43 20.18 12.95
C ARG A 251 35.63 21.27 13.64
N THR A 252 34.75 21.89 12.87
CA THR A 252 33.83 22.88 13.42
C THR A 252 32.80 22.21 14.31
N ILE A 253 32.29 22.94 15.32
CA ILE A 253 31.22 22.47 16.21
C ILE A 253 29.99 22.07 15.40
N TYR A 254 29.68 22.82 14.33
CA TYR A 254 28.60 22.51 13.40
C TYR A 254 28.76 21.13 12.73
N ALA A 255 29.95 20.83 12.22
CA ALA A 255 30.21 19.55 11.56
C ALA A 255 30.14 18.37 12.55
N LEU A 256 30.51 18.58 13.81
CA LEU A 256 30.36 17.56 14.86
C LEU A 256 28.89 17.36 15.23
N ALA A 257 28.15 18.45 15.46
CA ALA A 257 26.72 18.38 15.78
C ALA A 257 25.89 17.74 14.67
N ARG A 258 26.19 18.04 13.40
CA ARG A 258 25.52 17.40 12.25
C ARG A 258 25.74 15.88 12.24
N ASP A 259 26.97 15.44 12.48
CA ASP A 259 27.28 14.01 12.48
C ASP A 259 26.70 13.30 13.71
N LEU A 260 26.70 13.95 14.88
CA LEU A 260 25.98 13.47 16.07
C LEU A 260 24.49 13.31 15.79
N GLN A 261 23.87 14.31 15.15
CA GLN A 261 22.47 14.27 14.79
C GLN A 261 22.15 13.16 13.78
N ASN A 262 23.02 12.94 12.79
CA ASN A 262 22.88 11.85 11.82
C ASN A 262 23.00 10.48 12.49
N PHE A 263 24.00 10.31 13.36
CA PHE A 263 24.17 9.11 14.18
C PHE A 263 22.91 8.85 15.01
N LEU A 264 22.44 9.84 15.77
CA LEU A 264 21.23 9.76 16.60
C LEU A 264 19.96 9.47 15.77
N SER A 265 19.86 10.04 14.57
CA SER A 265 18.72 9.80 13.67
C SER A 265 18.64 8.33 13.27
N LEU A 266 19.79 7.70 12.94
CA LEU A 266 19.83 6.33 12.48
C LEU A 266 19.80 5.31 13.63
N ILE A 267 20.55 5.53 14.71
CA ILE A 267 20.58 4.60 15.86
C ILE A 267 19.20 4.43 16.48
N LEU A 268 18.40 5.49 16.65
CA LEU A 268 17.05 5.39 17.20
C LEU A 268 16.11 4.55 16.32
N MET A 269 16.34 4.50 15.01
CA MET A 269 15.58 3.65 14.08
C MET A 269 16.00 2.17 14.12
N VAL A 270 17.20 1.86 14.62
CA VAL A 270 17.76 0.50 14.59
C VAL A 270 17.75 -0.17 15.96
N VAL A 271 18.03 0.59 17.02
CA VAL A 271 18.06 0.08 18.41
C VAL A 271 16.64 -0.17 18.94
N ILE A 272 15.65 0.51 18.37
CA ILE A 272 14.22 0.29 18.60
C ILE A 272 13.67 -0.35 17.32
N ALA A 273 12.66 -1.20 17.45
CA ALA A 273 11.98 -1.75 16.27
C ALA A 273 11.54 -0.61 15.32
N PRO A 274 11.92 -0.63 14.02
CA PRO A 274 11.67 0.48 13.13
C PRO A 274 10.18 0.81 12.97
N ASP A 275 9.78 2.03 13.32
CA ASP A 275 8.41 2.54 13.25
C ASP A 275 8.28 3.62 12.16
N ARG A 276 7.11 4.28 12.07
CA ARG A 276 6.80 5.37 11.14
C ARG A 276 7.81 6.51 11.30
N SER A 277 8.24 7.10 10.18
CA SER A 277 9.16 8.25 10.19
C SER A 277 8.71 9.33 11.17
N ARG A 278 7.39 9.56 11.23
CA ARG A 278 6.72 10.49 12.14
C ARG A 278 7.09 10.28 13.60
N THR A 279 7.19 9.03 14.05
CA THR A 279 7.57 8.68 15.43
C THR A 279 8.91 9.29 15.81
N TYR A 280 9.84 9.41 14.86
CA TYR A 280 11.21 9.88 15.12
C TYR A 280 11.37 11.39 14.95
N TYR A 281 10.84 11.97 13.86
CA TYR A 281 11.02 13.40 13.62
C TYR A 281 10.08 14.29 14.47
N GLU A 282 8.99 13.73 15.01
CA GLU A 282 8.09 14.40 15.98
C GLU A 282 8.40 14.00 17.44
N LEU A 283 9.58 13.43 17.74
CA LEU A 283 10.01 13.25 19.13
C LEU A 283 10.12 14.60 19.81
N GLU A 284 9.37 14.79 20.89
CA GLU A 284 9.21 16.04 21.61
C GLU A 284 9.63 15.85 23.06
N LEU A 285 10.60 16.66 23.50
CA LEU A 285 11.14 16.62 24.85
C LEU A 285 10.04 16.92 25.87
N GLY A 286 9.91 16.05 26.87
CA GLY A 286 8.91 16.22 27.94
C GLY A 286 7.48 15.79 27.56
N ARG A 287 7.22 15.39 26.31
CA ARG A 287 5.92 14.85 25.86
C ARG A 287 6.04 13.42 25.36
N THR A 288 6.74 13.23 24.24
CA THR A 288 6.89 11.93 23.59
C THR A 288 8.28 11.32 23.78
N LEU A 289 9.27 12.13 24.16
CA LEU A 289 10.59 11.67 24.60
C LEU A 289 10.79 12.07 26.06
N LEU A 290 10.82 11.07 26.96
CA LEU A 290 10.78 11.25 28.40
C LEU A 290 11.96 10.56 29.08
N TYR A 291 12.53 11.17 30.13
CA TYR A 291 13.61 10.59 30.92
C TYR A 291 13.16 10.34 32.36
N GLY A 292 13.22 9.08 32.80
CA GLY A 292 12.67 8.68 34.09
C GLY A 292 12.53 7.17 34.20
N LYS A 293 11.58 6.70 35.01
CA LYS A 293 11.34 5.27 35.22
C LYS A 293 9.87 4.95 34.97
N PHE A 294 9.62 3.93 34.16
CA PHE A 294 8.28 3.40 33.94
C PHE A 294 8.12 2.06 34.66
N GLU A 295 7.23 1.99 35.66
CA GLU A 295 6.92 0.76 36.39
C GLU A 295 5.41 0.56 36.50
N GLY A 296 4.94 -0.64 36.13
CA GLY A 296 3.53 -1.00 36.10
C GLY A 296 2.76 -0.16 35.07
N ARG A 297 2.19 0.97 35.53
CA ARG A 297 1.40 1.92 34.72
C ARG A 297 1.72 3.38 35.02
N SER A 298 2.76 3.64 35.79
CA SER A 298 3.11 4.98 36.25
C SER A 298 4.51 5.34 35.77
N PHE A 299 4.62 6.51 35.16
CA PHE A 299 5.89 7.12 34.84
C PHE A 299 6.33 8.07 35.95
N THR A 300 7.55 7.88 36.46
CA THR A 300 8.19 8.78 37.42
C THR A 300 9.33 9.50 36.72
N PRO A 301 9.26 10.83 36.53
CA PRO A 301 10.31 11.57 35.86
C PRO A 301 11.57 11.64 36.75
N ILE A 302 12.74 11.84 36.13
CA ILE A 302 14.03 11.74 36.83
C ILE A 302 14.14 12.66 38.06
N GLU A 303 13.53 13.85 38.02
CA GLU A 303 13.59 14.82 39.12
C GLU A 303 12.87 14.30 40.39
N ARG A 304 12.04 13.26 40.25
CA ARG A 304 11.29 12.62 41.35
C ARG A 304 11.84 11.23 41.70
N LEU A 305 12.85 10.73 40.98
CA LEU A 305 13.45 9.43 41.27
C LEU A 305 14.39 9.53 42.48
N LYS A 306 14.27 8.55 43.38
CA LYS A 306 15.19 8.39 44.51
C LYS A 306 16.58 7.93 44.07
N ASP A 307 16.62 7.14 42.99
CA ASP A 307 17.84 6.59 42.41
C ASP A 307 17.86 6.91 40.91
N ALA A 308 18.68 7.90 40.54
CA ALA A 308 18.83 8.34 39.16
C ALA A 308 19.46 7.26 38.25
N ALA A 309 20.14 6.25 38.80
CA ALA A 309 20.73 5.17 38.02
C ALA A 309 19.68 4.25 37.38
N GLN A 310 18.43 4.31 37.85
CA GLN A 310 17.30 3.55 37.30
C GLN A 310 16.59 4.30 36.16
N ALA A 311 17.01 5.53 35.85
CA ALA A 311 16.39 6.31 34.80
C ALA A 311 16.74 5.75 33.42
N ALA A 312 15.74 5.74 32.55
CA ALA A 312 15.85 5.38 31.15
C ALA A 312 15.11 6.41 30.30
N TRP A 313 15.57 6.57 29.06
CA TRP A 313 14.84 7.32 28.05
C TRP A 313 13.71 6.45 27.50
N TYR A 314 12.53 7.02 27.34
CA TYR A 314 11.33 6.36 26.83
C TYR A 314 10.75 7.12 25.65
N ILE A 315 10.25 6.38 24.65
CA ILE A 315 9.29 6.89 23.68
C ILE A 315 7.90 6.62 24.23
N HIS A 316 7.11 7.68 24.37
CA HIS A 316 5.73 7.66 24.80
C HIS A 316 4.82 8.19 23.70
N LEU A 317 3.82 7.41 23.29
CA LEU A 317 2.80 7.84 22.33
C LEU A 317 1.41 7.64 22.93
N GLU A 318 0.62 8.71 22.94
CA GLU A 318 -0.79 8.66 23.32
C GLU A 318 -1.61 7.98 22.22
N ILE A 319 -2.85 7.61 22.54
CA ILE A 319 -3.79 6.95 21.61
C ILE A 319 -3.94 7.73 20.29
N GLU A 320 -3.89 9.06 20.34
CA GLU A 320 -4.05 9.96 19.21
C GLU A 320 -2.76 10.14 18.38
N ASP A 321 -1.59 9.84 18.95
CA ASP A 321 -0.30 10.08 18.29
C ASP A 321 -0.03 9.06 17.17
N TYR A 322 -0.70 7.89 17.17
CA TYR A 322 -0.45 6.83 16.20
C TYR A 322 -1.70 6.05 15.75
N LYS A 323 -1.65 5.51 14.52
CA LYS A 323 -2.82 4.94 13.81
C LYS A 323 -3.52 3.81 14.54
N THR A 324 -2.78 3.01 15.32
CA THR A 324 -3.29 1.84 16.04
C THR A 324 -3.47 2.10 17.53
N GLY A 325 -3.40 3.36 17.98
CA GLY A 325 -3.57 3.71 19.39
C GLY A 325 -4.92 3.28 19.95
N LYS A 326 -6.00 3.36 19.15
CA LYS A 326 -7.31 2.82 19.56
C LYS A 326 -7.30 1.31 19.84
N SER A 327 -6.39 0.56 19.22
CA SER A 327 -6.27 -0.89 19.38
C SER A 327 -5.27 -1.30 20.45
N TYR A 328 -4.17 -0.54 20.62
CA TYR A 328 -3.07 -0.89 21.51
C TYR A 328 -2.95 0.01 22.75
N GLY A 329 -3.75 1.07 22.87
CA GLY A 329 -3.73 2.00 23.99
C GLY A 329 -2.54 2.95 23.93
N ASN A 330 -2.02 3.35 25.10
CA ASN A 330 -0.80 4.16 25.17
C ASN A 330 0.42 3.27 24.94
N TYR A 331 1.39 3.77 24.18
CA TYR A 331 2.62 3.06 23.87
C TYR A 331 3.76 3.60 24.72
N TRP A 332 4.47 2.70 25.40
CA TRP A 332 5.67 3.00 26.19
C TRP A 332 6.78 2.05 25.78
N ALA A 333 7.90 2.59 25.29
CA ALA A 333 9.06 1.80 24.94
C ALA A 333 10.35 2.41 25.51
N PRO A 334 11.11 1.67 26.33
CA PRO A 334 12.42 2.11 26.76
C PRO A 334 13.38 2.10 25.57
N ILE A 335 14.19 3.15 25.44
CA ILE A 335 15.29 3.24 24.48
C ILE A 335 16.46 2.44 25.07
N PRO A 336 16.94 1.36 24.43
CA PRO A 336 18.04 0.58 24.99
C PRO A 336 19.33 1.39 25.09
N ASN A 337 19.94 1.41 26.29
CA ASN A 337 21.18 2.14 26.55
C ASN A 337 22.42 1.36 26.10
N GLN A 338 22.50 1.12 24.78
CA GLN A 338 23.54 0.33 24.11
C GLN A 338 24.95 0.83 24.44
N LYS A 339 25.88 -0.08 24.75
CA LYS A 339 27.30 0.22 24.95
C LYS A 339 28.06 0.14 23.62
N PHE A 340 28.95 1.09 23.38
CA PHE A 340 29.78 1.17 22.17
C PHE A 340 31.25 0.84 22.46
N THR A 341 32.04 0.72 21.38
CA THR A 341 33.45 0.31 21.41
C THR A 341 34.37 1.33 22.09
N ASP A 342 33.97 2.59 22.15
CA ASP A 342 34.66 3.67 22.86
C ASP A 342 34.37 3.72 24.38
N GLY A 343 33.54 2.80 24.86
CA GLY A 343 33.13 2.72 26.27
C GLY A 343 31.93 3.62 26.63
N LYS A 344 31.53 4.55 25.76
CA LYS A 344 30.30 5.33 25.93
C LYS A 344 29.07 4.47 25.69
N ARG A 345 27.93 4.98 26.13
CA ARG A 345 26.60 4.42 25.92
C ARG A 345 25.73 5.38 25.11
N LEU A 346 24.63 4.88 24.56
CA LEU A 346 23.71 5.70 23.75
C LEU A 346 23.23 6.95 24.50
N TYR A 347 22.96 6.84 25.81
CA TYR A 347 22.50 7.98 26.58
C TYR A 347 23.55 9.09 26.65
N ASP A 348 24.85 8.76 26.70
CA ASP A 348 25.91 9.78 26.69
C ASP A 348 25.83 10.65 25.42
N TYR A 349 25.53 10.05 24.27
CA TYR A 349 25.35 10.78 23.01
C TYR A 349 24.06 11.60 22.96
N ILE A 350 22.98 11.10 23.59
CA ILE A 350 21.73 11.86 23.75
C ILE A 350 21.98 13.09 24.62
N GLU A 351 22.66 12.93 25.76
CA GLU A 351 23.01 14.04 26.65
C GLU A 351 23.95 15.04 25.96
N GLU A 352 24.97 14.59 25.23
CA GLU A 352 25.84 15.49 24.45
C GLU A 352 25.04 16.29 23.40
N TRP A 353 24.06 15.66 22.75
CA TRP A 353 23.18 16.34 21.82
C TRP A 353 22.32 17.39 22.50
N LEU A 354 21.70 17.07 23.64
CA LEU A 354 20.86 18.00 24.38
C LEU A 354 21.67 19.12 25.05
N TYR A 355 22.89 18.84 25.50
CA TYR A 355 23.75 19.79 26.18
C TYR A 355 24.32 20.86 25.24
N TRP A 356 24.77 20.48 24.04
CA TRP A 356 25.41 21.43 23.11
C TRP A 356 25.11 21.18 21.64
N GLY A 357 24.89 19.92 21.22
CA GLY A 357 24.73 19.59 19.81
C GLY A 357 23.52 20.27 19.17
N ARG A 358 22.41 20.30 19.89
CA ARG A 358 21.14 20.87 19.47
C ARG A 358 21.24 22.37 19.21
N ASP A 359 21.88 23.11 20.11
CA ASP A 359 22.03 24.58 20.03
C ASP A 359 23.32 25.04 19.33
N SER A 360 24.10 24.11 18.76
CA SER A 360 25.37 24.40 18.06
C SER A 360 25.27 25.38 16.89
N HIS A 361 24.06 25.62 16.37
CA HIS A 361 23.80 26.59 15.31
C HIS A 361 23.02 27.82 15.80
N GLY A 362 22.98 28.04 17.12
CA GLY A 362 22.17 29.02 17.81
C GLY A 362 20.96 28.39 18.52
N PRO A 363 20.25 29.17 19.37
CA PRO A 363 19.13 28.68 20.15
C PRO A 363 18.02 28.09 19.28
N VAL A 364 17.45 26.97 19.72
CA VAL A 364 16.33 26.31 19.05
C VAL A 364 15.02 26.60 19.76
N ASP A 365 14.10 27.27 19.08
CA ASP A 365 12.78 27.70 19.59
C ASP A 365 11.66 26.69 19.28
N HIS A 366 11.84 25.45 19.73
CA HIS A 366 10.82 24.40 19.73
C HIS A 366 11.24 23.27 20.67
N ASN A 367 10.33 22.33 20.98
CA ASN A 367 10.63 21.19 21.89
C ASN A 367 11.01 19.89 21.17
N PHE A 368 10.97 19.85 19.83
CA PHE A 368 11.40 18.64 19.11
C PHE A 368 12.88 18.31 19.33
N PHE A 369 13.16 17.01 19.50
CA PHE A 369 14.49 16.47 19.76
C PHE A 369 15.46 16.79 18.62
N PHE A 370 14.99 16.63 17.38
CA PHE A 370 15.76 16.95 16.19
C PHE A 370 15.39 18.32 15.61
N ARG A 371 16.36 18.95 14.96
CA ARG A 371 16.18 20.21 14.23
C ARG A 371 16.51 20.09 12.74
N GLY A 372 16.04 21.03 11.94
CA GLY A 372 16.49 21.28 10.58
C GLY A 372 17.98 21.61 10.53
N VAL A 373 18.63 21.17 9.45
CA VAL A 373 20.08 21.37 9.25
C VAL A 373 20.39 22.85 8.96
N SER A 374 19.48 23.54 8.27
CA SER A 374 19.68 24.90 7.75
C SER A 374 18.87 25.96 8.49
N ASP A 375 17.58 25.69 8.74
CA ASP A 375 16.64 26.66 9.33
C ASP A 375 16.51 26.53 10.86
N ARG A 376 17.01 25.43 11.43
CA ARG A 376 16.85 25.04 12.85
C ARG A 376 15.39 24.84 13.26
N GLY A 377 14.47 24.76 12.30
CA GLY A 377 13.07 24.52 12.55
C GLY A 377 12.79 23.05 12.87
N PRO A 378 11.54 22.71 13.24
CA PRO A 378 11.10 21.33 13.33
C PRO A 378 11.29 20.61 12.00
N LEU A 379 11.73 19.35 12.05
CA LEU A 379 11.80 18.53 10.84
C LEU A 379 10.42 18.14 10.36
N ASN A 380 10.21 18.22 9.05
CA ASN A 380 9.05 17.63 8.40
C ASN A 380 9.38 16.23 7.83
N HIS A 381 8.35 15.58 7.28
CA HIS A 381 8.50 14.26 6.66
C HIS A 381 9.55 14.22 5.54
N ALA A 382 9.61 15.25 4.68
CA ALA A 382 10.55 15.30 3.57
C ALA A 382 11.99 15.50 4.06
N ASP A 383 12.21 16.37 5.05
CA ASP A 383 13.54 16.58 5.63
C ASP A 383 14.08 15.30 6.27
N TRP A 384 13.23 14.60 7.04
CA TRP A 384 13.59 13.32 7.64
C TRP A 384 13.88 12.26 6.58
N TRP A 385 13.01 12.16 5.58
CA TRP A 385 13.17 11.21 4.48
C TRP A 385 14.50 11.41 3.76
N ASN A 386 14.78 12.64 3.32
CA ASN A 386 16.02 12.97 2.61
C ASN A 386 17.23 12.71 3.49
N ARG A 387 17.19 13.11 4.78
CA ARG A 387 18.30 12.83 5.70
C ARG A 387 18.65 11.35 5.76
N ILE A 388 17.67 10.47 5.97
CA ILE A 388 17.94 9.04 6.11
C ILE A 388 18.42 8.45 4.78
N VAL A 389 17.80 8.83 3.66
CA VAL A 389 18.24 8.39 2.33
C VAL A 389 19.67 8.82 2.04
N ASP A 390 20.01 10.09 2.29
CA ASP A 390 21.34 10.65 2.06
C ASP A 390 22.40 10.00 2.96
N ILE A 391 22.05 9.68 4.21
CA ILE A 391 22.92 8.92 5.11
C ILE A 391 23.19 7.54 4.47
N MET A 392 22.13 6.79 4.17
CA MET A 392 22.29 5.41 3.69
C MET A 392 22.99 5.33 2.34
N ASP A 393 22.66 6.23 1.40
CA ASP A 393 23.30 6.29 0.09
C ASP A 393 24.80 6.61 0.22
N ARG A 394 25.15 7.58 1.08
CA ARG A 394 26.55 7.94 1.30
C ARG A 394 27.36 6.83 1.96
N GLU A 395 26.79 6.16 2.97
CA GLU A 395 27.53 5.14 3.72
C GLU A 395 27.56 3.78 3.00
N THR A 396 26.50 3.44 2.26
CA THR A 396 26.32 2.07 1.72
C THR A 396 26.24 2.01 0.19
N GLY A 397 26.15 3.15 -0.49
CA GLY A 397 25.88 3.22 -1.93
C GLY A 397 24.44 2.85 -2.31
N VAL A 398 23.56 2.67 -1.31
CA VAL A 398 22.16 2.28 -1.50
C VAL A 398 21.25 3.29 -0.82
N ALA A 399 20.36 3.90 -1.61
CA ALA A 399 19.33 4.82 -1.14
C ALA A 399 18.21 4.12 -0.35
N VAL A 400 18.51 3.69 0.88
CA VAL A 400 17.55 3.02 1.77
C VAL A 400 16.68 4.07 2.46
N SER A 401 15.39 4.04 2.15
CA SER A 401 14.43 4.98 2.74
C SER A 401 13.88 4.53 4.11
N PRO A 402 13.40 5.45 4.97
CA PRO A 402 12.89 5.13 6.30
C PRO A 402 11.86 3.99 6.39
N LYS A 403 11.00 3.84 5.37
CA LYS A 403 9.98 2.79 5.34
C LYS A 403 10.58 1.40 5.11
N GLU A 404 11.72 1.31 4.41
CA GLU A 404 12.36 0.04 4.07
C GLU A 404 13.00 -0.60 5.31
N PHE A 405 13.44 0.19 6.30
CA PHE A 405 13.94 -0.33 7.58
C PHE A 405 12.97 -1.30 8.25
N ARG A 406 11.66 -1.06 8.15
CA ARG A 406 10.65 -1.97 8.70
C ARG A 406 10.64 -3.33 7.99
N ARG A 407 10.82 -3.32 6.66
CA ARG A 407 10.88 -4.52 5.81
C ARG A 407 12.18 -5.29 6.06
N ILE A 408 13.30 -4.58 6.11
CA ILE A 408 14.62 -5.15 6.41
C ILE A 408 14.60 -5.82 7.78
N TYR A 409 14.11 -5.13 8.82
CA TYR A 409 14.05 -5.68 10.17
C TYR A 409 13.17 -6.92 10.30
N VAL A 410 11.95 -6.91 9.75
CA VAL A 410 11.05 -8.07 9.79
C VAL A 410 11.65 -9.26 9.02
N SER A 411 12.25 -9.00 7.86
CA SER A 411 12.90 -10.05 7.07
C SER A 411 14.11 -10.63 7.81
N PHE A 412 14.90 -9.78 8.49
CA PHE A 412 15.99 -10.21 9.35
C PHE A 412 15.50 -11.08 10.52
N LEU A 413 14.50 -10.65 11.29
CA LEU A 413 13.95 -11.45 12.40
C LEU A 413 13.50 -12.84 11.93
N LYS A 414 12.76 -12.91 10.81
CA LYS A 414 12.30 -14.18 10.27
C LYS A 414 13.46 -15.06 9.77
N SER A 415 14.51 -14.46 9.18
CA SER A 415 15.73 -15.19 8.78
C SER A 415 16.49 -15.75 9.99
N GLN A 416 16.45 -15.07 11.13
CA GLN A 416 17.05 -15.51 12.39
C GLN A 416 16.14 -16.45 13.20
N LYS A 417 15.12 -17.04 12.56
CA LYS A 417 14.16 -17.97 13.18
C LYS A 417 13.52 -17.40 14.47
N ALA A 418 13.23 -16.09 14.49
CA ALA A 418 12.58 -15.45 15.63
C ALA A 418 11.26 -16.14 15.97
N THR A 419 11.01 -16.34 17.26
CA THR A 419 9.80 -16.99 17.77
C THR A 419 8.55 -16.15 17.46
N ASN A 420 7.38 -16.80 17.47
CA ASN A 420 6.10 -16.09 17.31
C ASN A 420 5.91 -14.97 18.34
N ALA A 421 6.39 -15.15 19.58
CA ALA A 421 6.35 -14.12 20.61
C ALA A 421 7.22 -12.90 20.27
N GLN A 422 8.41 -13.12 19.71
CA GLN A 422 9.29 -12.03 19.26
C GLN A 422 8.72 -11.31 18.03
N LEU A 423 8.16 -12.04 17.08
CA LEU A 423 7.50 -11.45 15.90
C LEU A 423 6.28 -10.62 16.29
N GLU A 424 5.50 -11.10 17.27
CA GLU A 424 4.36 -10.37 17.84
C GLU A 424 4.80 -9.12 18.59
N ALA A 425 5.85 -9.20 19.42
CA ALA A 425 6.41 -8.04 20.10
C ALA A 425 6.94 -6.99 19.10
N ALA A 426 7.65 -7.43 18.05
CA ALA A 426 8.09 -6.57 16.96
C ALA A 426 6.90 -5.91 16.25
N ARG A 427 5.83 -6.66 16.01
CA ARG A 427 4.60 -6.16 15.37
C ARG A 427 3.95 -5.03 16.18
N ILE A 428 3.85 -5.23 17.50
CA ILE A 428 3.31 -4.24 18.43
C ILE A 428 4.21 -3.00 18.44
N ALA A 429 5.52 -3.19 18.55
CA ALA A 429 6.50 -2.09 18.56
C ALA A 429 6.52 -1.27 17.26
N GLN A 430 6.24 -1.89 16.11
CA GLN A 430 6.13 -1.19 14.82
C GLN A 430 4.70 -0.66 14.54
N HIS A 431 3.75 -0.82 15.46
CA HIS A 431 2.36 -0.38 15.30
C HIS A 431 1.71 -0.94 14.01
N HIS A 432 1.95 -2.22 13.74
CA HIS A 432 1.45 -2.96 12.57
C HIS A 432 0.32 -3.91 12.95
N SER A 433 -0.60 -4.21 12.02
CA SER A 433 -1.49 -5.37 12.16
C SER A 433 -0.78 -6.65 11.69
N LYS A 434 -1.25 -7.82 12.13
CA LYS A 434 -0.65 -9.12 11.75
C LYS A 434 -0.62 -9.29 10.22
N LYS A 435 -1.77 -9.06 9.59
CA LYS A 435 -1.90 -9.07 8.12
C LYS A 435 -0.89 -8.14 7.43
N MET A 436 -0.64 -6.96 7.99
CA MET A 436 0.30 -6.00 7.39
C MET A 436 1.75 -6.48 7.50
N GLN A 437 2.15 -7.05 8.64
CA GLN A 437 3.50 -7.61 8.84
C GLN A 437 3.79 -8.75 7.85
N ASP A 438 2.85 -9.68 7.69
CA ASP A 438 3.04 -10.86 6.84
C ASP A 438 2.94 -10.56 5.34
N SER A 439 2.05 -9.65 4.94
CA SER A 439 1.83 -9.37 3.49
C SER A 439 2.74 -8.28 2.92
N VAL A 440 3.15 -7.28 3.71
CA VAL A 440 3.87 -6.09 3.21
C VAL A 440 5.34 -6.10 3.61
N TYR A 441 5.67 -6.65 4.79
CA TYR A 441 6.99 -6.50 5.39
C TYR A 441 7.87 -7.74 5.33
N GLU A 442 7.31 -8.92 5.07
CA GLU A 442 8.10 -10.13 4.80
C GLU A 442 8.56 -10.17 3.34
N GLN A 443 9.86 -9.92 3.12
CA GLN A 443 10.47 -9.86 1.79
C GLN A 443 11.50 -10.98 1.53
N ARG A 444 11.55 -11.99 2.41
CA ARG A 444 12.36 -13.21 2.19
C ARG A 444 12.02 -13.85 0.85
N GLU A 445 13.03 -14.37 0.17
CA GLU A 445 12.84 -15.09 -1.09
C GLU A 445 12.04 -16.38 -0.84
N GLN A 446 11.48 -16.96 -1.90
CA GLN A 446 10.68 -18.18 -1.77
C GLN A 446 11.50 -19.31 -1.14
N MET A 447 12.77 -19.46 -1.52
CA MET A 447 13.65 -20.48 -0.96
C MET A 447 13.92 -20.25 0.54
N ASP A 448 14.16 -19.02 0.97
CA ASP A 448 14.34 -18.68 2.40
C ASP A 448 13.08 -18.99 3.24
N LYS A 449 11.89 -18.89 2.63
CA LYS A 449 10.63 -19.22 3.28
C LYS A 449 10.43 -20.73 3.39
N LEU A 450 10.94 -21.49 2.44
CA LEU A 450 10.87 -22.96 2.43
C LEU A 450 11.99 -23.61 3.24
N THR A 451 13.10 -22.90 3.48
CA THR A 451 14.25 -23.45 4.23
C THR A 451 13.85 -24.09 5.56
N PRO A 452 12.98 -23.49 6.41
CA PRO A 452 12.59 -24.12 7.67
C PRO A 452 11.89 -25.47 7.54
N ILE A 453 11.13 -25.71 6.46
CA ILE A 453 10.49 -27.02 6.25
C ILE A 453 11.49 -28.05 5.76
N TYR A 454 12.49 -27.64 4.97
CA TYR A 454 13.58 -28.55 4.57
C TYR A 454 14.46 -28.92 5.75
N GLU A 455 14.87 -27.96 6.57
CA GLU A 455 15.64 -28.22 7.81
C GLU A 455 14.86 -29.12 8.78
N PHE A 456 13.56 -28.86 8.99
CA PHE A 456 12.71 -29.72 9.81
C PHE A 456 12.61 -31.15 9.26
N ASN A 457 12.49 -31.29 7.93
CA ASN A 457 12.46 -32.60 7.31
C ASN A 457 13.80 -33.34 7.47
N GLU A 458 14.93 -32.65 7.33
CA GLU A 458 16.26 -33.21 7.61
C GLU A 458 16.35 -33.67 9.07
N GLU A 459 15.96 -32.84 10.04
CA GLU A 459 15.93 -33.21 11.46
C GLU A 459 15.07 -34.45 11.74
N VAL A 460 13.88 -34.55 11.12
CA VAL A 460 12.98 -35.71 11.28
C VAL A 460 13.59 -36.96 10.65
N ILE A 461 14.16 -36.84 9.46
CA ILE A 461 14.81 -37.96 8.76
C ILE A 461 15.99 -38.47 9.59
N ASP A 462 16.85 -37.57 10.07
CA ASP A 462 18.00 -37.91 10.89
C ASP A 462 17.57 -38.61 12.18
N ALA A 463 16.55 -38.10 12.89
CA ALA A 463 16.02 -38.74 14.09
C ALA A 463 15.46 -40.14 13.84
N ILE A 464 14.78 -40.35 12.69
CA ILE A 464 14.29 -41.67 12.30
C ILE A 464 15.46 -42.60 12.01
N LEU A 465 16.44 -42.17 11.22
CA LEU A 465 17.61 -42.98 10.87
C LEU A 465 18.45 -43.35 12.10
N GLU A 466 18.66 -42.41 13.03
CA GLU A 466 19.31 -42.69 14.32
C GLU A 466 18.54 -43.74 15.13
N SER A 467 17.21 -43.62 15.20
CA SER A 467 16.38 -44.59 15.93
C SER A 467 16.42 -46.00 15.30
N MET A 468 16.55 -46.09 13.98
CA MET A 468 16.72 -47.36 13.26
C MET A 468 18.09 -47.97 13.53
N SER A 469 19.16 -47.17 13.50
CA SER A 469 20.52 -47.62 13.83
C SER A 469 20.62 -48.16 15.26
N GLN A 470 19.97 -47.50 16.22
CA GLN A 470 19.95 -47.96 17.61
C GLN A 470 19.14 -49.26 17.79
N GLN A 471 18.07 -49.46 17.01
CA GLN A 471 17.32 -50.73 17.03
C GLN A 471 18.11 -51.91 16.45
N ASP A 472 18.97 -51.66 15.46
CA ASP A 472 19.85 -52.70 14.89
C ASP A 472 20.98 -53.08 15.84
N GLU A 473 21.55 -52.12 16.58
CA GLU A 473 22.51 -52.42 17.66
C GLU A 473 21.84 -53.20 18.81
N THR A 474 20.62 -52.84 19.21
CA THR A 474 19.91 -53.54 20.29
C THR A 474 19.44 -54.95 19.88
N LYS A 475 19.19 -55.21 18.59
CA LYS A 475 18.85 -56.54 18.05
C LYS A 475 20.07 -57.40 17.70
N SER A 476 21.29 -56.86 17.80
CA SER A 476 22.52 -57.62 17.58
C SER A 476 22.97 -58.42 18.83
N ILE A 477 22.24 -58.30 19.95
CA ILE A 477 22.32 -59.22 21.09
C ILE A 477 21.09 -60.13 21.03
N GLU A 478 21.33 -61.38 20.65
CA GLU A 478 20.35 -62.48 20.46
C GLU A 478 19.33 -62.30 19.32
N ILE A 479 19.60 -62.87 18.15
CA ILE A 479 18.64 -63.68 17.37
C ILE A 479 19.40 -64.48 16.29
N ASN A 480 19.12 -65.79 16.29
CA ASN A 480 19.63 -66.81 15.38
C ASN A 480 19.17 -66.55 13.93
N ASP A 481 20.08 -66.75 12.97
CA ASP A 481 20.05 -66.19 11.61
C ASP A 481 18.94 -66.69 10.66
N SER A 482 18.04 -67.60 11.08
CA SER A 482 16.98 -68.11 10.19
C SER A 482 15.67 -67.30 10.24
N ASN A 483 15.45 -66.42 11.22
CA ASN A 483 14.20 -65.66 11.38
C ASN A 483 14.27 -64.20 10.88
N LYS A 484 15.47 -63.68 10.57
CA LYS A 484 15.63 -62.27 10.15
C LYS A 484 14.96 -61.97 8.81
N GLN A 485 15.07 -62.89 7.85
CA GLN A 485 14.56 -62.65 6.49
C GLN A 485 13.03 -62.68 6.46
N GLU A 486 12.39 -63.53 7.26
CA GLU A 486 10.93 -63.63 7.33
C GLU A 486 10.30 -62.45 8.08
N VAL A 487 10.94 -61.96 9.14
CA VAL A 487 10.47 -60.78 9.89
C VAL A 487 10.63 -59.49 9.08
N VAL A 488 11.75 -59.33 8.37
CA VAL A 488 11.96 -58.18 7.47
C VAL A 488 10.96 -58.21 6.31
N THR A 489 10.74 -59.38 5.70
CA THR A 489 9.76 -59.52 4.60
C THR A 489 8.34 -59.19 5.09
N ARG A 490 7.90 -59.71 6.24
CA ARG A 490 6.58 -59.39 6.81
C ARG A 490 6.42 -57.92 7.21
N PHE A 491 7.50 -57.27 7.64
CA PHE A 491 7.47 -55.83 7.96
C PHE A 491 7.29 -54.98 6.69
N TYR A 492 8.03 -55.29 5.63
CA TYR A 492 7.89 -54.61 4.34
C TYR A 492 6.53 -54.87 3.66
N GLU A 493 6.01 -56.10 3.73
CA GLU A 493 4.66 -56.43 3.24
C GLU A 493 3.59 -55.63 3.99
N LYS A 494 3.70 -55.51 5.32
CA LYS A 494 2.75 -54.73 6.13
C LYS A 494 2.82 -53.23 5.83
N MET A 495 4.01 -52.68 5.59
CA MET A 495 4.21 -51.29 5.19
C MET A 495 3.64 -51.01 3.79
N LEU A 496 3.83 -51.93 2.83
CA LEU A 496 3.25 -51.82 1.49
C LEU A 496 1.73 -51.83 1.56
N ASP A 497 1.13 -52.74 2.34
CA ASP A 497 -0.32 -52.81 2.52
C ASP A 497 -0.88 -51.51 3.12
N GLN A 498 -0.22 -50.94 4.14
CA GLN A 498 -0.64 -49.67 4.74
C GLN A 498 -0.56 -48.49 3.76
N THR A 499 0.51 -48.42 2.98
CA THR A 499 0.70 -47.36 1.97
C THR A 499 -0.33 -47.51 0.84
N GLN A 500 -0.66 -48.73 0.45
CA GLN A 500 -1.67 -49.02 -0.58
C GLN A 500 -3.09 -48.69 -0.09
N VAL A 501 -3.39 -48.92 1.19
CA VAL A 501 -4.64 -48.50 1.82
C VAL A 501 -4.77 -46.97 1.86
N GLU A 502 -3.73 -46.25 2.27
CA GLU A 502 -3.74 -44.77 2.27
C GLU A 502 -3.90 -44.19 0.86
N TYR A 503 -3.24 -44.78 -0.14
CA TYR A 503 -3.40 -44.38 -1.53
C TYR A 503 -4.85 -44.57 -2.02
N ILE A 504 -5.50 -45.69 -1.68
CA ILE A 504 -6.90 -45.95 -2.05
C ILE A 504 -7.84 -44.96 -1.35
N ILE A 505 -7.62 -44.65 -0.07
CA ILE A 505 -8.41 -43.65 0.67
C ILE A 505 -8.31 -42.29 -0.01
N ASN A 506 -7.09 -41.81 -0.26
CA ASN A 506 -6.84 -40.51 -0.88
C ASN A 506 -7.43 -40.41 -2.29
N LYS A 507 -7.30 -41.48 -3.09
CA LYS A 507 -7.91 -41.56 -4.42
C LYS A 507 -9.44 -41.48 -4.35
N THR A 508 -10.05 -42.25 -3.44
CA THR A 508 -11.52 -42.27 -3.27
C THR A 508 -12.04 -40.93 -2.78
N THR A 509 -11.33 -40.26 -1.86
CA THR A 509 -11.65 -38.90 -1.42
C THR A 509 -11.55 -37.89 -2.56
N ALA A 510 -10.51 -37.97 -3.40
CA ALA A 510 -10.37 -37.11 -4.56
C ALA A 510 -11.49 -37.31 -5.59
N GLU A 511 -11.86 -38.57 -5.88
CA GLU A 511 -12.98 -38.90 -6.78
C GLU A 511 -14.33 -38.43 -6.23
N SER A 512 -14.55 -38.55 -4.91
CA SER A 512 -15.75 -38.03 -4.24
C SER A 512 -15.86 -36.51 -4.40
N LEU A 513 -14.77 -35.77 -4.16
CA LEU A 513 -14.71 -34.31 -4.28
C LEU A 513 -14.90 -33.83 -5.72
N LEU A 514 -14.44 -34.60 -6.71
CA LEU A 514 -14.69 -34.33 -8.12
C LEU A 514 -16.17 -34.54 -8.46
N SER A 515 -16.79 -35.62 -7.98
CA SER A 515 -18.21 -35.91 -8.22
C SER A 515 -19.17 -34.91 -7.56
N GLU A 516 -18.80 -34.36 -6.39
CA GLU A 516 -19.59 -33.32 -5.70
C GLU A 516 -19.52 -31.99 -6.46
N ASN A 517 -18.37 -31.65 -7.05
CA ASN A 517 -18.25 -30.47 -7.90
C ASN A 517 -19.06 -30.61 -9.20
N GLU A 518 -19.10 -31.80 -9.82
CA GLU A 518 -19.92 -32.06 -11.01
C GLU A 518 -21.43 -31.99 -10.71
N LYS A 519 -21.88 -32.49 -9.55
CA LYS A 519 -23.28 -32.36 -9.11
C LYS A 519 -23.69 -30.92 -8.78
N SER A 520 -22.74 -30.06 -8.39
CA SER A 520 -23.00 -28.62 -8.18
C SER A 520 -23.13 -27.84 -9.50
N ALA A 521 -22.67 -28.41 -10.61
CA ALA A 521 -22.67 -27.77 -11.93
C ALA A 521 -23.91 -28.08 -12.78
N THR A 522 -24.78 -29.03 -12.39
CA THR A 522 -25.94 -29.46 -13.19
C THR A 522 -27.22 -28.66 -12.96
N GLY A 523 -27.10 -27.36 -12.64
CA GLY A 523 -28.24 -26.44 -12.44
C GLY A 523 -28.62 -25.58 -13.64
N LEU A 524 -28.18 -25.90 -14.87
CA LEU A 524 -28.50 -25.14 -16.08
C LEU A 524 -28.89 -26.08 -17.25
N PRO A 525 -29.94 -25.77 -18.04
CA PRO A 525 -30.44 -26.65 -19.10
C PRO A 525 -29.43 -26.84 -20.26
N ALA A 526 -29.31 -28.08 -20.73
CA ALA A 526 -28.36 -28.56 -21.74
C ALA A 526 -28.53 -28.00 -23.18
N GLU A 527 -29.43 -27.04 -23.41
CA GLU A 527 -29.70 -26.50 -24.76
C GLU A 527 -28.75 -25.36 -25.17
N LEU A 528 -27.92 -24.81 -24.26
CA LEU A 528 -26.97 -23.74 -24.61
C LEU A 528 -25.56 -24.21 -25.01
N TYR A 529 -25.21 -25.49 -24.85
CA TYR A 529 -23.85 -25.99 -25.12
C TYR A 529 -23.64 -26.46 -26.56
N LEU A 530 -24.73 -26.76 -27.30
CA LEU A 530 -24.65 -27.27 -28.68
C LEU A 530 -24.57 -26.18 -29.76
N GLN A 531 -24.60 -24.90 -29.38
CA GLN A 531 -24.50 -23.77 -30.31
C GLN A 531 -23.06 -23.26 -30.45
N THR A 532 -22.27 -23.29 -29.39
CA THR A 532 -20.87 -22.81 -29.36
C THR A 532 -19.87 -23.78 -30.02
N GLU A 533 -20.15 -25.08 -30.05
CA GLU A 533 -19.31 -26.05 -30.76
C GLU A 533 -19.53 -26.03 -32.28
N ARG A 534 -20.71 -25.61 -32.76
CA ARG A 534 -20.99 -25.46 -34.20
C ARG A 534 -20.30 -24.24 -34.81
N GLU A 535 -20.23 -23.12 -34.10
CA GLU A 535 -19.56 -21.90 -34.59
C GLU A 535 -18.01 -22.03 -34.58
N SER A 536 -17.46 -22.85 -33.67
CA SER A 536 -16.03 -23.11 -33.59
C SER A 536 -15.51 -24.04 -34.70
N ALA A 537 -16.37 -24.95 -35.20
CA ALA A 537 -16.02 -25.88 -36.26
C ALA A 537 -16.04 -25.25 -37.68
N GLU A 538 -16.92 -24.26 -37.94
CA GLU A 538 -16.96 -23.55 -39.22
C GLU A 538 -15.77 -22.61 -39.43
N THR A 539 -15.18 -22.09 -38.35
CA THR A 539 -14.03 -21.16 -38.42
C THR A 539 -12.72 -21.90 -38.77
N LEU A 540 -12.62 -23.20 -38.48
CA LEU A 540 -11.44 -24.04 -38.77
C LEU A 540 -11.45 -24.67 -40.18
N SER A 541 -12.59 -24.66 -40.87
CA SER A 541 -12.73 -25.20 -42.23
C SER A 541 -12.26 -24.21 -43.33
N ASN A 542 -12.37 -22.91 -43.08
CA ASN A 542 -12.09 -21.87 -44.10
C ASN A 542 -10.62 -21.40 -44.19
N SER A 543 -9.69 -21.97 -43.41
CA SER A 543 -8.27 -21.57 -43.44
C SER A 543 -7.36 -22.50 -44.26
N LYS A 544 -7.92 -23.47 -44.99
CA LYS A 544 -7.16 -24.50 -45.73
C LYS A 544 -7.34 -24.47 -47.25
N ILE A 545 -7.44 -23.30 -47.88
CA ILE A 545 -7.28 -23.18 -49.34
C ILE A 545 -6.58 -21.86 -49.69
N LEU A 546 -5.25 -21.90 -49.87
CA LEU A 546 -4.47 -21.17 -50.89
C LEU A 546 -2.97 -21.38 -50.63
N GLY A 547 -2.32 -22.09 -51.55
CA GLY A 547 -0.89 -22.40 -51.50
C GLY A 547 -0.03 -21.43 -52.33
N ASN A 548 1.25 -21.39 -51.91
CA ASN A 548 2.49 -21.19 -52.68
C ASN A 548 2.63 -20.01 -53.65
N SER A 549 3.59 -19.11 -53.36
CA SER A 549 4.80 -18.98 -54.22
C SER A 549 5.98 -18.30 -53.50
N GLN A 550 7.15 -18.77 -53.91
CA GLN A 550 8.57 -18.49 -53.62
C GLN A 550 9.03 -17.07 -53.19
N GLY A 551 10.12 -17.03 -52.42
CA GLY A 551 11.09 -15.92 -52.49
C GLY A 551 11.85 -15.52 -51.22
N ASP A 552 12.96 -16.22 -50.96
CA ASP A 552 14.29 -15.70 -50.57
C ASP A 552 14.53 -14.76 -49.35
N ARG A 553 15.54 -15.15 -48.57
CA ARG A 553 16.45 -14.36 -47.68
C ARG A 553 15.91 -13.66 -46.43
N GLY A 554 16.12 -14.34 -45.31
CA GLY A 554 16.94 -13.89 -44.18
C GLY A 554 16.49 -12.68 -43.35
N VAL A 555 16.21 -12.89 -42.06
CA VAL A 555 16.63 -12.04 -40.91
C VAL A 555 16.09 -12.64 -39.60
N LYS A 556 17.02 -12.85 -38.66
CA LYS A 556 16.93 -12.96 -37.19
C LYS A 556 15.53 -13.07 -36.54
N GLU A 557 15.20 -14.28 -36.08
CA GLU A 557 14.15 -14.51 -35.08
C GLU A 557 14.63 -14.14 -33.67
N LYS A 558 13.85 -13.25 -33.02
CA LYS A 558 13.76 -13.16 -31.55
C LYS A 558 12.62 -14.09 -31.13
N SER A 559 12.93 -15.17 -30.44
CA SER A 559 11.95 -16.04 -29.80
C SER A 559 11.26 -15.31 -28.63
N LYS A 560 9.97 -15.00 -28.78
CA LYS A 560 9.05 -14.76 -27.66
C LYS A 560 8.45 -16.11 -27.28
N ASN A 561 8.80 -16.62 -26.09
CA ASN A 561 8.03 -17.71 -25.49
C ASN A 561 6.74 -17.15 -24.88
N GLN A 562 5.62 -17.62 -25.42
CA GLN A 562 4.33 -17.68 -24.76
C GLN A 562 4.38 -18.77 -23.68
N SER A 563 3.98 -18.45 -22.45
CA SER A 563 3.43 -19.43 -21.50
C SER A 563 2.28 -18.73 -20.76
N VAL A 564 1.06 -18.98 -21.23
CA VAL A 564 0.06 -19.84 -20.58
C VAL A 564 -0.54 -19.20 -19.32
N GLN A 565 -1.70 -18.58 -19.54
CA GLN A 565 -2.76 -18.43 -18.56
C GLN A 565 -3.28 -19.80 -18.15
N ASN A 566 -3.43 -20.03 -16.85
CA ASN A 566 -4.70 -20.38 -16.21
C ASN A 566 -4.44 -20.83 -14.77
N GLN A 567 -4.97 -20.08 -13.80
CA GLN A 567 -5.77 -20.61 -12.69
C GLN A 567 -6.08 -19.49 -11.68
N LYS A 568 -7.33 -19.04 -11.68
CA LYS A 568 -8.08 -18.77 -10.46
C LYS A 568 -9.57 -19.02 -10.73
N GLN A 569 -10.08 -20.08 -10.11
CA GLN A 569 -11.36 -20.03 -9.41
C GLN A 569 -11.15 -20.63 -8.02
N ARG A 570 -10.91 -19.75 -7.04
CA ARG A 570 -11.72 -19.57 -5.84
C ARG A 570 -11.73 -18.08 -5.51
#